data_AF-A0AAN0K1W3-F1
#
_entry.id   AF-A0AAN0K1W3-F1
#
_cell.length_a   1.000
_cell.length_b   1.000
_cell.length_c   1.000
_cell.angle_alpha   90.00
_cell.angle_beta   90.00
_cell.angle_gamma   90.00
#
_symmetry.space_group_name_H-M   'P 1'
#
loop_
_entity.id
_entity.type
_entity.pdbx_description
1 polymer ?
#
loop_
_entity_poly.entity_id
_entity_poly.type
_entity_poly.pdbx_seq_one_letter_code
_entity_poly.pdbx_strand_id
1 'polypeptide(L)'
;MHNFNKAVSYYEASLKNIDNSVLKCELAQLYTKLQKFDQAERILLQSLVNKQNDDVENNLELLRDNVSYCRILVKCLLENKAIPRSH
;
A
#
# COMPACT_ATOMS: atom_id res chain seq x y z
N MET A 1 -8.45 11.63 17.60
CA MET A 1 -8.74 11.20 16.21
C MET A 1 -8.33 12.24 15.16
N HIS A 2 -7.20 12.96 15.29
CA HIS A 2 -6.97 14.17 14.46
C HIS A 2 -5.64 14.25 13.68
N ASN A 3 -4.85 13.18 13.55
CA ASN A 3 -3.57 13.24 12.83
C ASN A 3 -3.43 12.27 11.64
N PHE A 4 -4.42 11.42 11.37
CA PHE A 4 -4.30 10.46 10.27
C PHE A 4 -4.37 11.12 8.89
N ASN A 5 -5.24 12.12 8.69
CA ASN A 5 -5.34 12.83 7.41
C ASN A 5 -4.07 13.63 7.08
N LYS A 6 -3.44 14.28 8.08
CA LYS A 6 -2.15 14.97 7.87
C LYS A 6 -1.03 14.00 7.52
N ALA A 7 -0.98 12.84 8.19
CA ALA A 7 0.00 11.80 7.90
C ALA A 7 -0.17 11.28 6.46
N VAL A 8 -1.41 10.99 6.02
CA VAL A 8 -1.69 10.60 4.62
C VAL A 8 -1.14 11.64 3.65
N SER A 9 -1.49 12.93 3.81
CA SER A 9 -1.02 13.98 2.90
C SER A 9 0.50 14.13 2.88
N TYR A 10 1.16 13.96 4.02
CA TYR A 10 2.62 14.03 4.10
C TYR A 10 3.28 12.85 3.38
N TYR A 11 2.75 11.64 3.56
CA TYR A 11 3.25 10.45 2.86
C TYR A 11 3.02 10.55 1.36
N GLU A 12 1.84 11.00 0.91
CA GLU A 12 1.55 11.23 -0.51
C GLU A 12 2.48 12.28 -1.14
N ALA A 13 2.75 13.38 -0.44
CA ALA A 13 3.67 14.41 -0.93
C ALA A 13 5.12 13.90 -1.02
N SER A 14 5.54 13.10 -0.06
CA SER A 14 6.88 12.50 -0.04
C SER A 14 7.05 11.49 -1.18
N LEU A 15 6.03 10.66 -1.42
CA LEU A 15 6.02 9.64 -2.47
C LEU A 15 5.97 10.20 -3.90
N LYS A 16 5.64 11.50 -4.08
CA LYS A 16 5.76 12.16 -5.38
C LYS A 16 7.21 12.38 -5.82
N ASN A 17 8.13 12.50 -4.86
CA ASN A 17 9.53 12.84 -5.13
C ASN A 17 10.48 11.69 -4.85
N ILE A 18 10.08 10.76 -3.97
CA ILE A 18 10.93 9.65 -3.53
C ILE A 18 10.13 8.36 -3.67
N ASP A 19 10.60 7.46 -4.53
CA ASP A 19 10.06 6.11 -4.56
C ASP A 19 10.59 5.34 -3.34
N ASN A 20 9.75 5.16 -2.33
CA ASN A 20 10.12 4.50 -1.09
C ASN A 20 9.07 3.44 -0.72
N SER A 21 9.48 2.19 -0.79
CA SER A 21 8.61 1.04 -0.54
C SER A 21 8.12 0.93 0.90
N VAL A 22 8.92 1.38 1.87
CA VAL A 22 8.54 1.42 3.29
C VAL A 22 7.41 2.44 3.49
N LEU A 23 7.56 3.65 2.96
CA LEU A 23 6.53 4.70 3.05
C LEU A 23 5.24 4.28 2.35
N LYS A 24 5.33 3.59 1.21
CA LYS A 24 4.15 3.00 0.53
C LYS A 24 3.45 1.97 1.42
N CYS A 25 4.19 1.09 2.08
CA CYS A 25 3.63 0.11 3.01
C CYS A 25 2.97 0.78 4.23
N GLU A 26 3.59 1.82 4.79
CA GLU A 26 3.03 2.57 5.91
C GLU A 26 1.73 3.30 5.51
N LEU A 27 1.73 3.95 4.35
CA LEU A 27 0.55 4.62 3.82
C LEU A 27 -0.59 3.64 3.53
N ALA A 28 -0.31 2.49 2.95
CA ALA A 28 -1.32 1.45 2.71
C ALA A 28 -1.94 0.94 4.02
N GLN A 29 -1.12 0.68 5.05
CA GLN A 29 -1.61 0.29 6.37
C GLN A 29 -2.43 1.40 7.04
N LEU A 30 -2.06 2.66 6.82
CA LEU A 30 -2.82 3.81 7.30
C LEU A 30 -4.19 3.89 6.64
N TYR A 31 -4.24 3.66 5.32
CA TYR A 31 -5.50 3.58 4.58
C TYR A 31 -6.39 2.45 5.07
N THR A 32 -5.84 1.26 5.34
CA THR A 32 -6.59 0.15 5.95
C THR A 32 -7.16 0.52 7.31
N LYS A 33 -6.39 1.18 8.18
CA LYS A 33 -6.86 1.67 9.49
C LYS A 33 -7.97 2.72 9.38
N LEU A 34 -7.99 3.50 8.30
CA LEU A 34 -9.02 4.49 7.99
C LEU A 34 -10.21 3.89 7.22
N GLN A 35 -10.27 2.56 7.06
CA GLN A 35 -11.27 1.85 6.26
C GLN A 35 -11.32 2.31 4.78
N LYS A 36 -10.25 2.94 4.28
CA LYS A 36 -10.12 3.36 2.89
C LYS A 36 -9.46 2.26 2.06
N PHE A 37 -10.10 1.09 2.02
CA PHE A 37 -9.54 -0.13 1.43
C PHE A 37 -9.21 0.02 -0.06
N ASP A 38 -10.06 0.72 -0.82
CA ASP A 38 -9.82 0.94 -2.26
C ASP A 38 -8.54 1.76 -2.53
N GLN A 39 -8.20 2.71 -1.64
CA GLN A 39 -6.96 3.49 -1.75
C GLN A 39 -5.72 2.66 -1.39
N ALA A 40 -5.82 1.82 -0.36
CA ALA A 40 -4.77 0.89 0.03
C ALA A 40 -4.47 -0.13 -1.08
N GLU A 41 -5.51 -0.70 -1.67
CA GLU A 41 -5.37 -1.65 -2.77
C GLU A 41 -4.72 -1.01 -4.00
N ARG A 42 -5.19 0.16 -4.40
CA ARG A 42 -4.66 0.86 -5.58
C ARG A 42 -3.16 1.14 -5.49
N ILE A 43 -2.67 1.66 -4.36
CA ILE A 43 -1.25 2.02 -4.22
C ILE A 43 -0.34 0.78 -4.21
N LEU A 44 -0.81 -0.32 -3.61
CA LEU A 44 -0.08 -1.58 -3.56
C LEU A 44 -0.04 -2.24 -4.95
N LEU A 45 -1.17 -2.33 -5.64
CA LEU A 45 -1.24 -2.89 -6.99
C LEU A 45 -0.43 -2.09 -7.99
N GLN A 46 -0.54 -0.75 -7.97
CA GLN A 46 0.27 0.10 -8.85
C GLN A 46 1.76 -0.09 -8.61
N SER A 47 2.18 -0.25 -7.35
CA SER A 47 3.59 -0.50 -7.02
C SER A 47 4.07 -1.86 -7.49
N LEU A 48 3.23 -2.90 -7.42
CA LEU A 48 3.54 -4.23 -7.97
C LEU A 48 3.65 -4.21 -9.50
N VAL A 49 2.72 -3.53 -10.19
CA VAL A 49 2.71 -3.43 -11.66
C VAL A 49 3.90 -2.63 -12.17
N ASN A 50 4.21 -1.50 -11.55
CA ASN A 50 5.36 -0.68 -11.97
C ASN A 50 6.69 -1.44 -11.90
N LYS A 51 6.78 -2.40 -10.96
CA LYS A 51 7.97 -3.22 -10.69
C LYS A 51 7.97 -4.56 -11.42
N GLN A 52 6.92 -4.89 -12.20
CA GLN A 52 6.86 -6.15 -12.95
C GLN A 52 7.83 -6.21 -14.13
N ASN A 53 8.25 -5.07 -14.67
CA ASN A 53 9.17 -5.00 -15.80
C ASN A 53 10.64 -4.99 -15.37
N ASP A 54 10.92 -4.85 -14.07
CA ASP A 54 12.27 -4.94 -13.53
C ASP A 54 12.68 -6.43 -13.42
N ASP A 55 13.98 -6.69 -13.35
CA ASP A 55 14.52 -8.05 -13.19
C ASP A 55 14.28 -8.56 -11.75
N VAL A 56 13.02 -8.87 -11.44
CA VAL A 56 12.53 -9.19 -10.09
C VAL A 56 13.22 -10.41 -9.51
N GLU A 57 13.52 -11.42 -10.33
CA GLU A 57 14.12 -12.67 -9.88
C GLU A 57 15.55 -12.48 -9.36
N ASN A 58 16.27 -11.48 -9.89
CA ASN A 58 17.65 -11.19 -9.50
C ASN A 58 17.75 -10.02 -8.50
N ASN A 59 16.64 -9.37 -8.16
CA ASN A 59 16.62 -8.23 -7.24
C ASN A 59 15.90 -8.58 -5.92
N LEU A 60 16.69 -9.00 -4.93
CA LEU A 60 16.21 -9.40 -3.61
C LEU A 60 15.46 -8.29 -2.85
N GLU A 61 15.83 -7.02 -3.05
CA GLU A 61 15.12 -5.89 -2.43
C GLU A 61 13.72 -5.74 -3.04
N LEU A 62 13.62 -5.88 -4.36
CA LEU A 62 12.36 -5.83 -5.08
C LEU A 62 11.42 -6.98 -4.70
N LEU A 63 11.97 -8.18 -4.56
CA LEU A 63 11.22 -9.35 -4.11
C LEU A 63 10.70 -9.17 -2.68
N ARG A 64 11.53 -8.67 -1.76
CA ARG A 64 11.14 -8.33 -0.39
C ARG A 64 9.98 -7.32 -0.36
N ASP A 65 10.06 -6.28 -1.18
CA ASP A 65 9.02 -5.26 -1.29
C ASP A 65 7.70 -5.86 -1.82
N ASN A 66 7.78 -6.65 -2.90
CA ASN A 66 6.61 -7.28 -3.50
C ASN A 66 5.90 -8.22 -2.50
N VAL A 67 6.65 -9.03 -1.75
CA VAL A 67 6.09 -9.87 -0.69
C VAL A 67 5.40 -9.03 0.39
N SER A 68 6.02 -7.90 0.78
CA SER A 68 5.44 -6.99 1.76
C SER A 68 4.13 -6.37 1.27
N TYR A 69 4.08 -5.95 0.01
CA TYR A 69 2.88 -5.43 -0.62
C TYR A 69 1.76 -6.45 -0.69
N CYS A 70 2.05 -7.66 -1.18
CA CYS A 70 1.07 -8.75 -1.25
C CYS A 70 0.50 -9.09 0.13
N ARG A 71 1.34 -9.14 1.17
CA ARG A 71 0.88 -9.40 2.54
C ARG A 71 -0.11 -8.35 3.04
N ILE A 72 0.17 -7.07 2.82
CA ILE A 72 -0.73 -5.98 3.24
C ILE A 72 -2.00 -6.00 2.40
N LEU A 73 -1.90 -6.28 1.10
CA LEU A 73 -3.05 -6.36 0.20
C LEU A 73 -4.00 -7.47 0.64
N VAL A 74 -3.49 -8.67 0.90
CA VAL A 74 -4.29 -9.80 1.39
C VAL A 74 -4.99 -9.42 2.71
N LYS A 75 -4.25 -8.81 3.64
CA LYS A 75 -4.83 -8.34 4.90
C LYS A 75 -5.96 -7.32 4.66
N CYS A 76 -5.72 -6.33 3.82
CA CYS A 76 -6.70 -5.31 3.43
C CYS A 76 -7.97 -5.94 2.84
N LEU A 77 -7.83 -6.92 1.96
CA LEU A 77 -8.96 -7.63 1.35
C LEU A 77 -9.75 -8.47 2.37
N LEU A 78 -9.06 -9.12 3.31
CA LEU A 78 -9.72 -9.87 4.39
C LEU A 78 -10.49 -8.94 5.33
N GLU A 79 -9.88 -7.81 5.73
CA GLU A 79 -10.55 -6.80 6.56
C GLU A 79 -11.73 -6.16 5.83
N ASN A 80 -11.61 -5.90 4.53
CA ASN A 80 -12.70 -5.39 3.70
C ASN A 80 -13.87 -6.41 3.59
N LYS A 81 -13.58 -7.71 3.43
CA LYS A 81 -14.61 -8.76 3.41
C LYS A 81 -15.30 -8.96 4.76
N ALA A 82 -14.61 -8.68 5.87
CA ALA A 82 -15.20 -8.75 7.21
C ALA A 82 -16.19 -7.60 7.50
N ILE A 83 -16.14 -6.51 6.71
CA ILE A 83 -17.04 -5.36 6.82
C ILE A 83 -17.96 -5.39 5.59
N PRO A 84 -19.19 -5.95 5.68
CA PRO A 84 -20.05 -6.08 4.52
C PRO A 84 -20.34 -4.70 3.91
N ARG A 85 -20.06 -4.53 2.62
CA ARG A 85 -20.51 -3.37 1.83
C ARG A 85 -22.03 -3.39 1.84
N SER A 86 -22.66 -2.54 2.65
CA SER A 86 -24.06 -2.16 2.47
C SER A 86 -24.16 -1.46 1.12
N HIS A 87 -24.54 -2.23 0.09
CA HIS A 87 -25.05 -1.70 -1.17
C HIS A 87 -26.46 -1.13 -0.94
#